data_AF-A0A1V4TLM6-F1
#
_entry.id   AF-A0A1V4TLM6-F1
#
_cell.length_a   1.000
_cell.length_b   1.000
_cell.length_c   1.000
_cell.angle_alpha   90.00
_cell.angle_beta   90.00
_cell.angle_gamma   90.00
#
_symmetry.space_group_name_H-M   'P 1'
#
loop_
_entity.id
_entity.type
_entity.pdbx_description
1 polymer ?
#
loop_
_entity_poly.entity_id
_entity_poly.type
_entity_poly.pdbx_seq_one_letter_code
_entity_poly.pdbx_strand_id
1 'polypeptide(L)'
;MEREELAPHVDEIARVLGEKADKSKIAEELEKYVNLYRVSLEWAKRDILKKMGGNPDSVGDGSGRKSVAELTGDEQSVDLLVKVLTANPKTIEVGGAHKSIVYGYMADESGRVPYTVWETESVQLKQGSTVLIRNAYTKEYKGTPQLNLGNRASVEESEEILDVADMPSGGGSAEVKVADLADGMNYVVISGKVSKPEKREITASGEKKTIVTGILSDDTGSAEITVWKDAELKDGDEVRIVGAYVKSWKGMPKLNLGDKAEIQVLAKGTLGDLSDATPKVRTLEDVELSGGAMDVVVRGTMVDVREGSGLVMRCPDCRRVLQKSTCRVHGKVKGIDDLRIKAILDDGTSSMSVVIGKELTEQLLNISIEEAVKITTDERNPEAVKEMAEEKLFARTLEVRGMVRSDDFGPMLIARDARFLETDVREEGAKLLTEMEGFN
;
A
#
# COMPACT_ATOMS: atom_id res chain seq x y z
N MET A 1 -30.39 -12.82 34.05
CA MET A 1 -29.70 -12.75 32.76
C MET A 1 -29.97 -14.01 31.99
N GLU A 2 -30.32 -13.88 30.72
CA GLU A 2 -30.54 -15.02 29.83
C GLU A 2 -29.20 -15.64 29.41
N ARG A 3 -29.22 -16.88 28.92
CA ARG A 3 -27.98 -17.59 28.52
C ARG A 3 -27.20 -16.85 27.43
N GLU A 4 -27.90 -16.15 26.54
CA GLU A 4 -27.30 -15.36 25.48
C GLU A 4 -26.53 -14.15 26.03
N GLU A 5 -27.00 -13.54 27.13
CA GLU A 5 -26.33 -12.43 27.82
C GLU A 5 -25.10 -12.89 28.62
N LEU A 6 -25.06 -14.16 29.05
CA LEU A 6 -23.95 -14.73 29.81
C LEU A 6 -22.82 -15.27 28.92
N ALA A 7 -23.12 -15.62 27.66
CA ALA A 7 -22.16 -16.16 26.69
C ALA A 7 -20.85 -15.35 26.54
N PRO A 8 -20.86 -14.01 26.37
CA PRO A 8 -19.62 -13.25 26.23
C PRO A 8 -18.72 -13.31 27.48
N HIS A 9 -19.32 -13.47 28.66
CA HIS A 9 -18.58 -13.58 29.92
C HIS A 9 -18.00 -14.98 30.13
N VAL A 10 -18.67 -16.00 29.59
CA VAL A 10 -18.13 -17.37 29.54
C VAL A 10 -16.90 -17.43 28.62
N ASP A 11 -16.98 -16.78 27.45
CA ASP A 11 -15.86 -16.69 26.51
C ASP A 11 -14.67 -15.94 27.11
N GLU A 12 -14.92 -14.85 27.84
CA GLU A 12 -13.90 -14.08 28.55
C GLU A 12 -13.14 -14.92 29.59
N ILE A 13 -13.87 -15.63 30.47
CA ILE A 13 -13.27 -16.52 31.47
C ILE A 13 -12.52 -17.67 30.80
N ALA A 14 -13.08 -18.26 29.74
CA ALA A 14 -12.45 -19.36 29.02
C ALA A 14 -11.14 -18.94 28.33
N ARG A 15 -11.09 -17.72 27.77
CA ARG A 15 -9.86 -17.15 27.18
C ARG A 15 -8.75 -17.05 28.22
N VAL A 16 -9.09 -16.57 29.42
CA VAL A 16 -8.12 -16.43 30.52
C VAL A 16 -7.63 -17.78 31.04
N LEU A 17 -8.51 -18.78 31.09
CA LEU A 17 -8.17 -20.14 31.53
C LEU A 17 -7.45 -20.97 30.45
N GLY A 18 -7.46 -20.52 29.19
CA GLY A 18 -6.81 -21.17 28.04
C GLY A 18 -7.52 -22.43 27.54
N GLU A 19 -6.83 -23.22 26.71
CA GLU A 19 -7.41 -24.38 25.97
C GLU A 19 -8.03 -25.48 26.85
N LYS A 20 -7.78 -25.49 28.16
CA LYS A 20 -8.35 -26.47 29.11
C LYS A 20 -9.68 -26.03 29.72
N ALA A 21 -10.21 -24.87 29.33
CA ALA A 21 -11.42 -24.30 29.89
C ALA A 21 -12.69 -24.99 29.35
N ASP A 22 -13.49 -25.56 30.25
CA ASP A 22 -14.80 -26.15 29.92
C ASP A 22 -15.88 -25.06 29.94
N LYS A 23 -16.19 -24.51 28.76
CA LYS A 23 -17.18 -23.44 28.59
C LYS A 23 -18.56 -23.80 29.14
N SER A 24 -18.97 -25.07 29.08
CA SER A 24 -20.26 -25.52 29.60
C SER A 24 -20.31 -25.41 31.12
N LYS A 25 -19.23 -25.80 31.82
CA LYS A 25 -19.14 -25.64 33.27
C LYS A 25 -19.07 -24.19 33.71
N ILE A 26 -18.31 -23.36 32.99
CA ILE A 26 -18.24 -21.92 33.25
C ILE A 26 -19.64 -21.29 33.10
N ALA A 27 -20.38 -21.65 32.04
CA ALA A 27 -21.73 -21.16 31.81
C ALA A 27 -22.71 -21.56 32.92
N GLU A 28 -22.72 -22.83 33.33
CA GLU A 28 -23.57 -23.31 34.43
C GLU A 28 -23.26 -22.59 35.75
N GLU A 29 -21.98 -22.36 36.04
CA GLU A 29 -21.55 -21.74 37.28
C GLU A 29 -21.84 -20.23 37.29
N LEU A 30 -21.66 -19.56 36.16
CA LEU A 30 -22.01 -18.15 35.97
C LEU A 30 -23.54 -17.94 36.05
N GLU A 31 -24.32 -18.83 35.43
CA GLU A 31 -25.79 -18.83 35.51
C GLU A 31 -26.24 -18.99 36.96
N LYS A 32 -25.61 -19.90 37.73
CA LYS A 32 -25.91 -20.09 39.15
C LYS A 32 -25.58 -18.86 39.98
N TYR A 33 -24.42 -18.23 39.79
CA TYR A 33 -24.05 -17.04 40.56
C TYR A 33 -24.97 -15.86 40.28
N VAL A 34 -25.26 -15.58 39.01
CA VAL A 34 -26.04 -14.39 38.62
C VAL A 34 -27.54 -14.61 38.86
N ASN A 35 -28.09 -15.76 38.48
CA ASN A 35 -29.53 -15.99 38.51
C ASN A 35 -30.04 -16.59 39.81
N LEU A 36 -29.29 -17.51 40.43
CA LEU A 36 -29.71 -18.14 41.69
C LEU A 36 -29.23 -17.36 42.91
N TYR A 37 -27.93 -17.03 42.94
CA TYR A 37 -27.31 -16.38 44.10
C TYR A 37 -27.35 -14.85 44.05
N ARG A 38 -27.83 -14.27 42.94
CA ARG A 38 -27.98 -12.82 42.73
C ARG A 38 -26.70 -12.03 43.02
N VAL A 39 -25.54 -12.64 42.78
CA VAL A 39 -24.24 -11.97 42.95
C VAL A 39 -23.93 -11.16 41.69
N SER A 40 -23.13 -10.10 41.85
CA SER A 40 -22.71 -9.29 40.69
C SER A 40 -21.87 -10.13 39.74
N LEU A 41 -22.00 -9.83 38.45
CA LEU A 41 -21.30 -10.54 37.39
C LEU A 41 -19.77 -10.46 37.56
N GLU A 42 -19.25 -9.29 37.91
CA GLU A 42 -17.82 -9.09 38.16
C GLU A 42 -17.29 -9.92 39.32
N TRP A 43 -18.08 -10.04 40.40
CA TRP A 43 -17.73 -10.93 41.50
C TRP A 43 -17.75 -12.40 41.05
N ALA A 44 -18.77 -12.80 40.29
CA ALA A 44 -18.92 -14.15 39.78
C ALA A 44 -17.75 -14.57 38.88
N LYS A 45 -17.30 -13.71 37.97
CA LYS A 45 -16.14 -13.97 37.10
C LYS A 45 -14.86 -14.17 37.92
N ARG A 46 -14.58 -13.27 38.86
CA ARG A 46 -13.40 -13.34 39.74
C ARG A 46 -13.39 -14.61 40.58
N ASP A 47 -14.54 -15.02 41.11
CA ASP A 47 -14.67 -16.24 41.90
C ASP A 47 -14.49 -17.51 41.05
N ILE A 48 -15.10 -17.57 39.86
CA ILE A 48 -14.93 -18.70 38.93
C ILE A 48 -13.47 -18.86 38.51
N LEU A 49 -12.79 -17.76 38.17
CA LEU A 49 -11.37 -17.79 37.81
C LEU A 49 -10.51 -18.31 38.96
N LYS A 50 -10.74 -17.80 40.18
CA LYS A 50 -10.07 -18.28 41.38
C LYS A 50 -10.28 -19.78 41.60
N LYS A 51 -11.51 -20.25 41.40
CA LYS A 51 -11.89 -21.67 41.59
C LYS A 51 -11.30 -22.58 40.53
N MET A 52 -11.18 -22.11 39.29
CA MET A 52 -10.65 -22.87 38.16
C MET A 52 -9.13 -22.71 37.98
N GLY A 53 -8.44 -22.03 38.90
CA GLY A 53 -6.99 -21.89 38.92
C GLY A 53 -6.43 -20.79 38.01
N GLY A 54 -7.27 -19.90 37.51
CA GLY A 54 -6.89 -18.68 36.79
C GLY A 54 -6.58 -17.52 37.72
N ASN A 55 -5.92 -16.48 37.20
CA ASN A 55 -5.66 -15.26 37.97
C ASN A 55 -6.96 -14.42 38.07
N PRO A 56 -7.52 -14.17 39.26
CA PRO A 56 -8.76 -13.38 39.40
C PRO A 56 -8.64 -11.94 38.91
N ASP A 57 -7.42 -11.41 38.86
CA ASP A 57 -7.15 -10.04 38.41
C ASP A 57 -6.95 -9.94 36.89
N SER A 58 -6.87 -11.07 36.19
CA SER A 58 -6.81 -11.09 34.71
C SER A 58 -8.16 -10.88 34.02
N VAL A 59 -9.23 -10.78 34.79
CA VAL A 59 -10.50 -10.18 34.36
C VAL A 59 -10.67 -8.87 35.11
N GLY A 60 -10.70 -7.77 34.34
CA GLY A 60 -10.83 -6.40 34.86
C GLY A 60 -9.63 -5.48 34.57
N ASP A 61 -8.41 -6.00 34.41
CA ASP A 61 -7.18 -5.16 34.29
C ASP A 61 -6.75 -4.84 32.84
N GLY A 62 -7.33 -5.47 31.81
CA GLY A 62 -6.91 -5.18 30.44
C GLY A 62 -5.57 -5.79 30.02
N SER A 63 -5.06 -6.78 30.77
CA SER A 63 -3.84 -7.55 30.48
C SER A 63 -3.93 -8.49 29.25
N GLY A 64 -4.86 -8.23 28.33
CA GLY A 64 -5.10 -8.99 27.10
C GLY A 64 -5.68 -8.14 25.97
N ARG A 65 -5.53 -6.81 26.07
CA ARG A 65 -5.92 -5.88 25.00
C ARG A 65 -4.90 -5.97 23.87
N LYS A 66 -5.38 -6.00 22.63
CA LYS A 66 -4.53 -5.83 21.46
C LYS A 66 -4.32 -4.36 21.18
N SER A 67 -3.17 -4.05 20.62
CA SER A 67 -2.96 -2.78 19.95
C SER A 67 -3.61 -2.79 18.56
N VAL A 68 -3.92 -1.61 18.02
CA VAL A 68 -4.49 -1.47 16.68
C VAL A 68 -3.60 -2.11 15.61
N ALA A 69 -2.27 -2.06 15.77
CA ALA A 69 -1.31 -2.67 14.85
C ALA A 69 -1.32 -4.21 14.83
N GLU A 70 -1.82 -4.84 15.88
CA GLU A 70 -1.87 -6.31 16.01
C GLU A 70 -3.17 -6.90 15.47
N LEU A 71 -4.08 -6.07 14.95
CA LEU A 71 -5.35 -6.51 14.39
C LEU A 71 -5.15 -7.23 13.06
N THR A 72 -5.83 -8.36 12.89
CA THR A 72 -5.93 -9.11 11.63
C THR A 72 -7.34 -8.98 11.04
N GLY A 73 -7.57 -9.50 9.83
CA GLY A 73 -8.84 -9.37 9.10
C GLY A 73 -9.93 -10.37 9.49
N ASP A 74 -9.75 -11.23 10.50
CA ASP A 74 -10.57 -12.42 10.72
C ASP A 74 -10.88 -12.75 12.20
N GLU A 75 -10.57 -11.84 13.12
CA GLU A 75 -10.66 -12.08 14.55
C GLU A 75 -12.10 -12.06 15.06
N GLN A 76 -12.44 -13.08 15.85
CA GLN A 76 -13.80 -13.28 16.36
C GLN A 76 -14.10 -12.54 17.68
N SER A 77 -13.06 -12.15 18.42
CA SER A 77 -13.14 -11.35 19.65
C SER A 77 -11.81 -10.64 19.91
N VAL A 78 -11.85 -9.31 19.98
CA VAL A 78 -10.72 -8.43 20.31
C VAL A 78 -11.14 -7.38 21.32
N ASP A 79 -10.24 -7.08 22.25
CA ASP A 79 -10.39 -6.00 23.21
C ASP A 79 -9.32 -4.94 22.92
N LEU A 80 -9.70 -3.66 22.87
CA LEU A 80 -8.78 -2.56 22.60
C LEU A 80 -9.09 -1.36 23.49
N LEU A 81 -8.05 -0.61 23.83
CA LEU A 81 -8.19 0.74 24.37
C LEU A 81 -7.85 1.73 23.25
N VAL A 82 -8.82 2.54 22.84
CA VAL A 82 -8.66 3.44 21.68
C VAL A 82 -9.34 4.78 21.91
N LYS A 83 -8.85 5.82 21.26
CA LYS A 83 -9.54 7.11 21.15
C LYS A 83 -10.42 7.12 19.91
N VAL A 84 -11.64 7.60 20.07
CA VAL A 84 -12.58 7.80 18.96
C VAL A 84 -12.17 9.07 18.19
N LEU A 85 -11.68 8.92 16.96
CA LEU A 85 -11.26 10.07 16.13
C LEU A 85 -12.43 10.69 15.36
N THR A 86 -13.33 9.87 14.85
CA THR A 86 -14.56 10.32 14.16
C THR A 86 -15.74 9.41 14.51
N ALA A 87 -16.95 9.96 14.46
CA ALA A 87 -18.20 9.23 14.67
C ALA A 87 -19.26 9.77 13.71
N ASN A 88 -19.47 9.07 12.59
CA ASN A 88 -20.37 9.49 11.52
C ASN A 88 -21.60 8.58 11.47
N PRO A 89 -22.81 9.08 11.75
CA PRO A 89 -24.03 8.31 11.60
C PRO A 89 -24.39 8.14 10.12
N LYS A 90 -24.90 6.97 9.74
CA LYS A 90 -25.41 6.69 8.40
C LYS A 90 -26.51 5.64 8.46
N THR A 91 -27.54 5.80 7.61
CA THR A 91 -28.51 4.73 7.34
C THR A 91 -28.07 3.93 6.12
N ILE A 92 -28.03 2.61 6.25
CA ILE A 92 -27.71 1.67 5.18
C ILE A 92 -28.88 0.72 4.93
N GLU A 93 -28.96 0.16 3.74
CA GLU A 93 -29.91 -0.90 3.41
C GLU A 93 -29.19 -2.25 3.47
N VAL A 94 -29.69 -3.16 4.30
CA VAL A 94 -29.14 -4.52 4.45
C VAL A 94 -30.31 -5.49 4.39
N GLY A 95 -30.32 -6.35 3.37
CA GLY A 95 -31.39 -7.34 3.19
C GLY A 95 -32.79 -6.73 3.02
N GLY A 96 -32.90 -5.55 2.43
CA GLY A 96 -34.18 -4.84 2.23
C GLY A 96 -34.69 -4.08 3.46
N ALA A 97 -33.94 -4.07 4.58
CA ALA A 97 -34.26 -3.30 5.77
C ALA A 97 -33.30 -2.11 5.93
N HIS A 98 -33.82 -0.97 6.39
CA HIS A 98 -33.00 0.19 6.75
C HIS A 98 -32.41 -0.02 8.16
N LYS A 99 -31.08 0.02 8.26
CA LYS A 99 -30.35 -0.06 9.53
C LYS A 99 -29.50 1.19 9.73
N SER A 100 -29.56 1.76 10.93
CA SER A 100 -28.68 2.85 11.34
C SER A 100 -27.35 2.29 11.83
N ILE A 101 -26.25 2.86 11.35
CA ILE A 101 -24.90 2.52 11.78
C ILE A 101 -24.14 3.80 12.14
N VAL A 102 -23.11 3.65 12.96
CA VAL A 102 -22.09 4.69 13.15
C VAL A 102 -20.77 4.15 12.66
N TYR A 103 -20.09 4.89 11.80
CA TYR A 103 -18.79 4.50 11.28
C TYR A 103 -17.78 5.63 11.45
N GLY A 104 -16.52 5.28 11.52
CA GLY A 104 -15.47 6.25 11.69
C GLY A 104 -14.13 5.58 11.86
N TYR A 105 -13.27 6.27 12.59
CA TYR A 105 -11.96 5.77 12.90
C TYR A 105 -11.64 5.91 14.37
N MET A 106 -10.87 4.95 14.85
CA MET A 106 -10.33 4.88 16.20
C MET A 106 -8.81 4.73 16.12
N ALA A 107 -8.10 5.13 17.15
CA ALA A 107 -6.66 4.98 17.21
C ALA A 107 -6.15 4.74 18.63
N ASP A 108 -5.05 4.02 18.72
CA ASP A 108 -4.15 4.00 19.87
C ASP A 108 -2.75 4.48 19.42
N GLU A 109 -1.77 4.42 20.31
CA GLU A 109 -0.39 4.84 20.01
C GLU A 109 0.25 4.00 18.90
N SER A 110 -0.26 2.78 18.66
CA SER A 110 0.25 1.89 17.63
C SER A 110 -0.28 2.26 16.25
N GLY A 111 -1.51 2.77 16.12
CA GLY A 111 -2.11 2.98 14.81
C GLY A 111 -3.56 3.41 14.80
N ARG A 112 -4.15 3.43 13.59
CA ARG A 112 -5.55 3.80 13.34
C ARG A 112 -6.29 2.66 12.62
N VAL A 113 -7.52 2.39 13.06
CA VAL A 113 -8.40 1.37 12.47
C VAL A 113 -9.76 1.97 12.09
N PRO A 114 -10.30 1.66 10.90
CA PRO A 114 -11.69 1.97 10.58
C PRO A 114 -12.63 1.10 11.43
N TYR A 115 -13.73 1.66 11.93
CA TYR A 115 -14.71 0.91 12.69
C TYR A 115 -16.14 1.08 12.17
N THR A 116 -16.99 0.10 12.48
CA THR A 116 -18.45 0.20 12.35
C THR A 116 -19.16 -0.29 13.61
N VAL A 117 -20.03 0.54 14.16
CA VAL A 117 -21.02 0.18 15.19
C VAL A 117 -22.31 -0.21 14.49
N TRP A 118 -22.74 -1.45 14.72
CA TRP A 118 -23.97 -2.00 14.14
C TRP A 118 -25.19 -1.80 15.04
N GLU A 119 -24.99 -1.76 16.37
CA GLU A 119 -26.07 -1.60 17.34
C GLU A 119 -26.00 -0.19 17.97
N THR A 120 -26.46 0.82 17.22
CA THR A 120 -26.34 2.24 17.63
C THR A 120 -27.19 2.61 18.84
N GLU A 121 -28.11 1.74 19.24
CA GLU A 121 -28.94 1.92 20.45
C GLU A 121 -28.20 1.53 21.73
N SER A 122 -27.30 0.54 21.66
CA SER A 122 -26.55 0.04 22.83
C SER A 122 -25.16 0.66 22.94
N VAL A 123 -24.56 1.09 21.84
CA VAL A 123 -23.21 1.66 21.80
C VAL A 123 -23.25 3.09 21.27
N GLN A 124 -22.97 4.04 22.16
CA GLN A 124 -22.78 5.45 21.79
C GLN A 124 -21.31 5.82 21.91
N LEU A 125 -20.76 6.40 20.84
CA LEU A 125 -19.38 6.85 20.78
C LEU A 125 -19.35 8.36 20.63
N LYS A 126 -18.55 9.01 21.48
CA LYS A 126 -18.31 10.44 21.39
C LYS A 126 -16.96 10.68 20.74
N GLN A 127 -16.93 11.50 19.71
CA GLN A 127 -15.65 11.94 19.14
C GLN A 127 -14.76 12.57 20.22
N GLY A 128 -13.51 12.13 20.27
CA GLY A 128 -12.49 12.59 21.20
C GLY A 128 -12.39 11.82 22.51
N SER A 129 -13.34 10.93 22.84
CA SER A 129 -13.24 10.12 24.07
C SER A 129 -12.27 8.95 23.89
N THR A 130 -11.57 8.59 24.96
CA THR A 130 -10.88 7.30 25.08
C THR A 130 -11.88 6.27 25.57
N VAL A 131 -11.94 5.12 24.89
CA VAL A 131 -12.86 4.04 25.22
C VAL A 131 -12.13 2.70 25.28
N LEU A 132 -12.51 1.89 26.25
CA LEU A 132 -12.19 0.48 26.31
C LEU A 132 -13.31 -0.30 25.62
N ILE A 133 -12.95 -0.94 24.51
CA ILE A 133 -13.84 -1.80 23.72
C ILE A 133 -13.53 -3.24 24.10
N ARG A 134 -14.56 -4.02 24.41
CA ARG A 134 -14.44 -5.46 24.63
C ARG A 134 -15.31 -6.24 23.66
N ASN A 135 -14.85 -7.43 23.26
CA ASN A 135 -15.56 -8.36 22.37
C ASN A 135 -15.99 -7.74 21.02
N ALA A 136 -15.18 -6.84 20.46
CA ALA A 136 -15.32 -6.46 19.06
C ALA A 136 -14.80 -7.59 18.15
N TYR A 137 -15.14 -7.55 16.87
CA TYR A 137 -14.61 -8.49 15.88
C TYR A 137 -14.01 -7.74 14.70
N THR A 138 -13.08 -8.35 13.98
CA THR A 138 -12.49 -7.75 12.78
C THR A 138 -12.96 -8.46 11.52
N LYS A 139 -13.01 -7.70 10.43
CA LYS A 139 -13.21 -8.22 9.07
C LYS A 139 -12.26 -7.52 8.13
N GLU A 140 -11.76 -8.23 7.14
CA GLU A 140 -10.99 -7.61 6.07
C GLU A 140 -11.90 -6.77 5.18
N TYR A 141 -11.52 -5.52 4.96
CA TYR A 141 -12.16 -4.61 4.04
C TYR A 141 -11.09 -3.93 3.18
N LYS A 142 -11.15 -4.18 1.87
CA LYS A 142 -10.16 -3.67 0.90
C LYS A 142 -8.71 -3.97 1.30
N GLY A 143 -8.44 -5.18 1.78
CA GLY A 143 -7.10 -5.61 2.20
C GLY A 143 -6.65 -5.09 3.57
N THR A 144 -7.53 -4.44 4.35
CA THR A 144 -7.19 -3.90 5.68
C THR A 144 -8.16 -4.39 6.76
N PRO A 145 -7.70 -4.62 8.01
CA PRO A 145 -8.59 -4.90 9.13
C PRO A 145 -9.58 -3.75 9.38
N GLN A 146 -10.85 -4.09 9.48
CA GLN A 146 -11.91 -3.20 9.95
C GLN A 146 -12.50 -3.74 11.26
N LEU A 147 -12.51 -2.90 12.29
CA LEU A 147 -13.11 -3.21 13.58
C LEU A 147 -14.64 -3.11 13.50
N ASN A 148 -15.35 -4.05 14.10
CA ASN A 148 -16.81 -4.09 14.09
C ASN A 148 -17.34 -4.33 15.50
N LEU A 149 -18.23 -3.44 15.93
CA LEU A 149 -18.90 -3.49 17.22
C LEU A 149 -20.33 -4.00 16.98
N GLY A 150 -20.50 -5.31 17.18
CA GLY A 150 -21.80 -6.00 17.08
C GLY A 150 -22.51 -6.14 18.43
N ASN A 151 -23.51 -7.01 18.50
CA ASN A 151 -24.33 -7.27 19.70
C ASN A 151 -23.54 -7.74 20.93
N ARG A 152 -22.37 -8.36 20.74
CA ARG A 152 -21.50 -8.83 21.84
C ARG A 152 -20.50 -7.78 22.33
N ALA A 153 -20.34 -6.67 21.59
CA ALA A 153 -19.35 -5.67 21.91
C ALA A 153 -19.85 -4.77 23.05
N SER A 154 -18.98 -4.47 24.02
CA SER A 154 -19.23 -3.50 25.08
C SER A 154 -18.21 -2.37 25.02
N VAL A 155 -18.65 -1.15 25.32
CA VAL A 155 -17.80 0.04 25.31
C VAL A 155 -17.91 0.76 26.65
N GLU A 156 -16.76 1.02 27.27
CA GLU A 156 -16.65 1.80 28.51
C GLU A 156 -15.74 3.00 28.27
N GLU A 157 -16.11 4.19 28.76
CA GLU A 157 -15.18 5.33 28.74
C GLU A 157 -14.01 5.05 29.69
N SER A 158 -12.80 5.46 29.28
CA SER A 158 -11.60 5.35 30.09
C SER A 158 -10.98 6.73 30.30
N GLU A 159 -10.45 6.96 31.50
CA GLU A 159 -9.66 8.15 31.82
C GLU A 159 -8.20 8.03 31.33
N GLU A 160 -7.80 6.86 30.81
CA GLU A 160 -6.48 6.66 30.22
C GLU A 160 -6.27 7.64 29.04
N ILE A 161 -5.16 8.38 29.10
CA ILE A 161 -4.81 9.37 28.09
C ILE A 161 -4.04 8.65 26.99
N LEU A 162 -4.66 8.53 25.81
CA LEU A 162 -3.98 8.11 24.59
C LEU A 162 -3.56 9.34 23.80
N ASP A 163 -2.25 9.46 23.54
CA ASP A 163 -1.70 10.54 22.72
C ASP A 163 -1.86 10.26 21.23
N VAL A 164 -3.11 10.35 20.77
CA VAL A 164 -3.50 10.06 19.38
C VAL A 164 -4.31 11.21 18.76
N ALA A 165 -4.32 12.36 19.43
CA ALA A 165 -5.04 13.56 18.99
C ALA A 165 -4.60 14.05 17.60
N ASP A 166 -3.44 13.59 17.15
CA ASP A 166 -2.76 14.07 15.97
C ASP A 166 -2.70 13.07 14.79
N MET A 167 -3.28 11.87 14.93
CA MET A 167 -3.31 10.83 13.89
C MET A 167 -4.15 11.23 12.64
N PRO A 168 -3.54 11.37 11.44
CA PRO A 168 -4.27 11.67 10.21
C PRO A 168 -5.15 10.51 9.73
N SER A 169 -5.95 10.75 8.67
CA SER A 169 -7.20 10.01 8.44
C SER A 169 -7.18 8.61 7.82
N GLY A 170 -6.02 8.00 7.62
CA GLY A 170 -5.92 6.69 6.96
C GLY A 170 -5.06 5.68 7.71
N GLY A 171 -5.19 4.41 7.29
CA GLY A 171 -4.66 3.26 8.01
C GLY A 171 -3.23 2.87 7.64
N GLY A 172 -2.58 2.22 8.62
CA GLY A 172 -1.34 1.46 8.48
C GLY A 172 -0.37 1.69 9.64
N SER A 173 -0.12 0.66 10.45
CA SER A 173 0.86 0.65 11.56
C SER A 173 1.90 -0.47 11.47
N ALA A 174 1.87 -1.25 10.38
CA ALA A 174 2.99 -2.10 9.99
C ALA A 174 3.95 -1.31 9.09
N GLU A 175 5.24 -1.63 9.19
CA GLU A 175 6.23 -1.11 8.25
C GLU A 175 5.98 -1.68 6.86
N VAL A 176 5.86 -0.80 5.86
CA VAL A 176 5.61 -1.17 4.47
C VAL A 176 6.85 -0.96 3.62
N LYS A 177 6.92 -1.66 2.48
CA LYS A 177 7.98 -1.48 1.49
C LYS A 177 7.58 -0.43 0.46
N VAL A 178 8.57 0.10 -0.26
CA VAL A 178 8.35 1.11 -1.31
C VAL A 178 7.43 0.58 -2.41
N ALA A 179 7.55 -0.70 -2.78
CA ALA A 179 6.71 -1.32 -3.79
C ALA A 179 5.22 -1.40 -3.40
N ASP A 180 4.91 -1.41 -2.11
CA ASP A 180 3.55 -1.55 -1.58
C ASP A 180 2.84 -0.21 -1.41
N LEU A 181 3.52 0.91 -1.68
CA LEU A 181 2.93 2.24 -1.56
C LEU A 181 1.78 2.40 -2.56
N ALA A 182 0.58 2.69 -2.05
CA ALA A 182 -0.60 2.97 -2.87
C ALA A 182 -1.23 4.31 -2.49
N ASP A 183 -1.96 4.92 -3.44
CA ASP A 183 -2.64 6.20 -3.21
C ASP A 183 -3.59 6.12 -2.01
N GLY A 184 -3.57 7.17 -1.18
CA GLY A 184 -4.46 7.26 -0.02
C GLY A 184 -4.00 6.50 1.22
N MET A 185 -2.84 5.81 1.19
CA MET A 185 -2.21 5.33 2.42
C MET A 185 -1.84 6.51 3.33
N ASN A 186 -2.06 6.37 4.64
CA ASN A 186 -1.67 7.38 5.62
C ASN A 186 -1.00 6.69 6.80
N TYR A 187 -0.30 7.48 7.62
CA TYR A 187 0.48 6.99 8.75
C TYR A 187 1.52 5.91 8.39
N VAL A 188 2.05 5.98 7.17
CA VAL A 188 3.03 5.04 6.64
C VAL A 188 4.29 5.04 7.50
N VAL A 189 4.68 3.84 7.93
CA VAL A 189 5.98 3.54 8.52
C VAL A 189 6.84 2.87 7.44
N ILE A 190 8.01 3.41 7.16
CA ILE A 190 8.88 2.90 6.08
C ILE A 190 10.34 3.24 6.36
N SER A 191 11.24 2.30 6.08
CA SER A 191 12.69 2.54 6.12
C SER A 191 13.29 2.48 4.73
N GLY A 192 14.27 3.34 4.46
CA GLY A 192 14.95 3.38 3.18
C GLY A 192 16.16 4.31 3.17
N LYS A 193 16.92 4.28 2.08
CA LYS A 193 18.06 5.15 1.84
C LYS A 193 17.64 6.38 1.04
N VAL A 194 17.99 7.55 1.53
CA VAL A 194 17.72 8.84 0.88
C VAL A 194 18.79 9.12 -0.17
N SER A 195 18.36 9.58 -1.35
CA SER A 195 19.25 10.12 -2.37
C SER A 195 18.71 11.42 -2.95
N LYS A 196 19.62 12.25 -3.47
CA LYS A 196 19.34 13.56 -4.09
C LYS A 196 18.42 14.47 -3.24
N PRO A 197 18.70 14.67 -1.93
CA PRO A 197 17.93 15.61 -1.13
C PRO A 197 18.17 17.04 -1.63
N GLU A 198 17.10 17.78 -1.88
CA GLU A 198 17.12 19.16 -2.35
C GLU A 198 16.21 20.03 -1.49
N LYS A 199 16.76 21.09 -0.89
CA LYS A 199 15.97 22.11 -0.19
C LYS A 199 15.39 23.09 -1.20
N ARG A 200 14.09 23.37 -1.08
CA ARG A 200 13.37 24.32 -1.94
C ARG A 200 12.53 25.26 -1.09
N GLU A 201 12.59 26.56 -1.40
CA GLU A 201 11.62 27.52 -0.89
C GLU A 201 10.38 27.51 -1.78
N ILE A 202 9.22 27.33 -1.17
CA ILE A 202 7.91 27.41 -1.82
C ILE A 202 7.06 28.47 -1.12
N THR A 203 6.16 29.11 -1.87
CA THR A 203 5.12 29.97 -1.30
C THR A 203 3.85 29.16 -1.17
N ALA A 204 3.44 28.85 0.06
CA ALA A 204 2.19 28.16 0.34
C ALA A 204 1.32 29.06 1.24
N SER A 205 0.08 29.32 0.82
CA SER A 205 -0.86 30.19 1.56
C SER A 205 -0.32 31.60 1.88
N GLY A 206 0.57 32.14 1.04
CA GLY A 206 1.17 33.46 1.23
C GLY A 206 2.41 33.49 2.12
N GLU A 207 2.76 32.38 2.78
CA GLU A 207 3.96 32.24 3.59
C GLU A 207 5.06 31.50 2.82
N LYS A 208 6.32 31.92 3.02
CA LYS A 208 7.48 31.16 2.53
C LYS A 208 7.71 29.97 3.43
N LYS A 209 7.68 28.77 2.87
CA LYS A 209 8.01 27.52 3.54
C LYS A 209 9.19 26.86 2.85
N THR A 210 10.10 26.30 3.63
CA THR A 210 11.18 25.45 3.13
C THR A 210 10.70 24.01 3.15
N ILE A 211 10.79 23.34 2.01
CA ILE A 211 10.53 21.92 1.86
C ILE A 211 11.80 21.20 1.45
N VAL A 212 11.86 19.90 1.73
CA VAL A 212 12.93 19.03 1.23
C VAL A 212 12.31 18.01 0.30
N THR A 213 12.80 17.92 -0.93
CA THR A 213 12.45 16.85 -1.86
C THR A 213 13.60 15.87 -1.99
N GLY A 214 13.32 14.59 -2.25
CA GLY A 214 14.36 13.59 -2.48
C GLY A 214 13.79 12.28 -2.98
N ILE A 215 14.62 11.24 -3.01
CA ILE A 215 14.23 9.88 -3.37
C ILE A 215 14.53 8.97 -2.20
N LEU A 216 13.53 8.21 -1.73
CA LEU A 216 13.71 7.12 -0.78
C LEU A 216 13.72 5.81 -1.55
N SER A 217 14.73 4.96 -1.32
CA SER A 217 14.82 3.64 -1.95
C SER A 217 15.04 2.54 -0.92
N ASP A 218 14.42 1.40 -1.16
CA ASP A 218 14.67 0.14 -0.45
C ASP A 218 15.00 -0.98 -1.44
N ASP A 219 14.97 -2.23 -0.99
CA ASP A 219 15.19 -3.44 -1.81
C ASP A 219 14.05 -3.73 -2.81
N THR A 220 12.91 -3.05 -2.68
CA THR A 220 11.73 -3.25 -3.54
C THR A 220 11.55 -2.16 -4.59
N GLY A 221 12.12 -0.97 -4.40
CA GLY A 221 12.12 0.10 -5.39
C GLY A 221 12.44 1.47 -4.84
N SER A 222 11.99 2.51 -5.57
CA SER A 222 12.18 3.92 -5.20
C SER A 222 10.87 4.70 -5.23
N ALA A 223 10.74 5.68 -4.34
CA ALA A 223 9.65 6.65 -4.32
C ALA A 223 10.17 8.07 -4.08
N GLU A 224 9.52 9.07 -4.68
CA GLU A 224 9.79 10.46 -4.34
C GLU A 224 9.26 10.79 -2.94
N ILE A 225 10.08 11.48 -2.16
CA ILE A 225 9.70 12.01 -0.85
C ILE A 225 9.58 13.54 -0.89
N THR A 226 8.60 14.07 -0.19
CA THR A 226 8.47 15.50 0.09
C THR A 226 8.28 15.73 1.58
N VAL A 227 9.26 16.36 2.21
CA VAL A 227 9.22 16.78 3.61
C VAL A 227 8.73 18.22 3.68
N TRP A 228 7.55 18.41 4.28
CA TRP A 228 6.85 19.69 4.37
C TRP A 228 7.30 20.55 5.56
N LYS A 229 8.52 20.31 6.04
CA LYS A 229 9.20 21.04 7.10
C LYS A 229 10.70 21.09 6.81
N ASP A 230 11.42 21.96 7.51
CA ASP A 230 12.88 21.93 7.45
C ASP A 230 13.39 20.59 8.00
N ALA A 231 14.28 19.96 7.25
CA ALA A 231 14.91 18.71 7.61
C ALA A 231 16.34 18.69 7.07
N GLU A 232 17.25 18.10 7.83
CA GLU A 232 18.63 17.89 7.41
C GLU A 232 18.79 16.45 6.94
N LEU A 233 18.52 16.22 5.67
CA LEU A 233 18.78 14.96 4.99
C LEU A 233 20.00 15.09 4.10
N LYS A 234 20.89 14.11 4.15
CA LYS A 234 22.08 14.01 3.29
C LYS A 234 21.95 12.83 2.34
N ASP A 235 22.62 12.96 1.21
CA ASP A 235 22.70 11.87 0.23
C ASP A 235 23.36 10.65 0.89
N GLY A 236 22.67 9.52 0.80
CA GLY A 236 23.09 8.26 1.39
C GLY A 236 22.67 8.03 2.84
N ASP A 237 21.91 8.94 3.47
CA ASP A 237 21.34 8.71 4.80
C ASP A 237 20.35 7.53 4.76
N GLU A 238 20.47 6.62 5.72
CA GLU A 238 19.47 5.58 5.98
C GLU A 238 18.49 6.14 7.00
N VAL A 239 17.20 6.08 6.70
CA VAL A 239 16.16 6.67 7.55
C VAL A 239 15.03 5.69 7.80
N ARG A 240 14.46 5.77 9.00
CA ARG A 240 13.13 5.26 9.32
C ARG A 240 12.18 6.44 9.39
N ILE A 241 11.11 6.39 8.62
CA ILE A 241 10.06 7.40 8.57
C ILE A 241 8.81 6.83 9.22
N VAL A 242 8.19 7.60 10.11
CA VAL A 242 6.94 7.24 10.79
C VAL A 242 5.91 8.34 10.54
N GLY A 243 4.68 7.95 10.20
CA GLY A 243 3.59 8.92 10.08
C GLY A 243 3.52 9.65 8.73
N ALA A 244 4.12 9.11 7.66
CA ALA A 244 4.02 9.68 6.32
C ALA A 244 2.65 9.38 5.67
N TYR A 245 2.31 10.06 4.59
CA TYR A 245 1.13 9.76 3.78
C TYR A 245 1.46 9.69 2.30
N VAL A 246 0.71 8.88 1.56
CA VAL A 246 0.93 8.66 0.13
C VAL A 246 -0.09 9.45 -0.67
N LYS A 247 0.42 10.24 -1.62
CA LYS A 247 -0.39 10.92 -2.62
C LYS A 247 0.20 10.68 -4.00
N SER A 248 -0.61 10.17 -4.90
CA SER A 248 -0.16 9.84 -6.24
C SER A 248 -0.22 11.02 -7.19
N TRP A 249 0.70 11.04 -8.15
CA TRP A 249 0.70 11.99 -9.25
C TRP A 249 0.87 11.27 -10.57
N LYS A 250 -0.14 11.33 -11.43
CA LYS A 250 -0.21 10.53 -12.68
C LYS A 250 0.04 9.05 -12.39
N GLY A 251 -0.68 8.53 -11.41
CA GLY A 251 -0.58 7.15 -10.95
C GLY A 251 0.62 6.83 -10.05
N MET A 252 1.71 7.61 -10.09
CA MET A 252 2.91 7.30 -9.30
C MET A 252 2.73 7.67 -7.83
N PRO A 253 2.85 6.72 -6.89
CA PRO A 253 2.83 6.97 -5.46
C PRO A 253 3.99 7.89 -5.03
N LYS A 254 3.70 8.89 -4.19
CA LYS A 254 4.70 9.77 -3.58
C LYS A 254 4.50 9.84 -2.08
N LEU A 255 5.61 9.74 -1.35
CA LEU A 255 5.60 9.80 0.11
C LEU A 255 5.70 11.26 0.57
N ASN A 256 4.77 11.68 1.40
CA ASN A 256 4.69 13.03 1.92
C ASN A 256 4.80 13.01 3.44
N LEU A 257 5.72 13.81 3.95
CA LEU A 257 6.02 13.91 5.38
C LEU A 257 5.53 15.28 5.84
N GLY A 258 4.38 15.29 6.52
CA GLY A 258 3.84 16.50 7.15
C GLY A 258 4.57 16.87 8.44
N ASP A 259 4.07 17.87 9.15
CA ASP A 259 4.66 18.35 10.41
C ASP A 259 4.83 17.22 11.44
N LYS A 260 3.87 16.29 11.46
CA LYS A 260 3.75 15.16 12.39
C LYS A 260 4.54 13.92 11.99
N ALA A 261 5.08 13.88 10.78
CA ALA A 261 5.90 12.76 10.35
C ALA A 261 7.27 12.84 11.03
N GLU A 262 7.75 11.73 11.57
CA GLU A 262 9.06 11.65 12.21
C GLU A 262 10.07 11.00 11.25
N ILE A 263 11.31 11.50 11.29
CA ILE A 263 12.42 10.96 10.52
C ILE A 263 13.52 10.61 11.51
N GLN A 264 13.82 9.33 11.64
CA GLN A 264 14.95 8.83 12.42
C GLN A 264 16.07 8.45 11.47
N VAL A 265 17.21 9.15 11.55
CA VAL A 265 18.43 8.74 10.84
C VAL A 265 19.03 7.53 11.54
N LEU A 266 19.23 6.45 10.80
CA LEU A 266 19.78 5.19 11.26
C LEU A 266 21.30 5.19 11.17
N ALA A 267 21.94 4.25 11.88
CA ALA A 267 23.38 4.03 11.72
C ALA A 267 23.68 3.54 10.30
N LYS A 268 24.81 3.96 9.72
CA LYS A 268 25.20 3.50 8.37
C LYS A 268 25.33 1.97 8.33
N GLY A 269 24.77 1.36 7.29
CA GLY A 269 24.75 -0.09 7.08
C GLY A 269 23.60 -0.83 7.78
N THR A 270 22.67 -0.13 8.41
CA THR A 270 21.50 -0.74 9.07
C THR A 270 20.60 -1.45 8.05
N LEU A 271 20.41 -0.85 6.87
CA LEU A 271 19.59 -1.40 5.80
C LEU A 271 20.36 -2.32 4.84
N GLY A 272 21.63 -2.61 5.14
CA GLY A 272 22.52 -3.35 4.25
C GLY A 272 22.97 -2.54 3.03
N ASP A 273 23.57 -3.23 2.05
CA ASP A 273 24.06 -2.57 0.83
C ASP A 273 22.93 -2.40 -0.19
N LEU A 274 22.37 -1.18 -0.23
CA LEU A 274 21.36 -0.76 -1.20
C LEU A 274 21.97 -0.05 -2.43
N SER A 275 23.30 0.05 -2.54
CA SER A 275 23.93 0.86 -3.61
C SER A 275 23.78 0.27 -5.01
N ASP A 276 23.67 -1.07 -5.10
CA ASP A 276 23.42 -1.82 -6.34
C ASP A 276 22.05 -2.52 -6.35
N ALA A 277 21.14 -2.14 -5.45
CA ALA A 277 19.81 -2.76 -5.36
C ALA A 277 19.04 -2.49 -6.66
N THR A 278 19.00 -3.51 -7.52
CA THR A 278 18.04 -3.56 -8.61
C THR A 278 16.68 -3.82 -7.98
N PRO A 279 15.66 -3.00 -8.25
CA PRO A 279 14.32 -3.23 -7.70
C PRO A 279 13.89 -4.67 -7.97
N LYS A 280 13.24 -5.31 -6.99
CA LYS A 280 12.67 -6.64 -7.18
C LYS A 280 11.75 -6.63 -8.41
N VAL A 281 11.81 -7.69 -9.19
CA VAL A 281 10.90 -7.89 -10.33
C VAL A 281 9.47 -7.94 -9.81
N ARG A 282 8.57 -7.16 -10.42
CA ARG A 282 7.14 -7.14 -10.12
C ARG A 282 6.33 -7.61 -11.33
N THR A 283 5.13 -8.13 -11.05
CA THR A 283 4.14 -8.40 -12.09
C THR A 283 3.56 -7.08 -12.62
N LEU A 284 3.03 -7.10 -13.84
CA LEU A 284 2.36 -5.94 -14.42
C LEU A 284 1.07 -5.61 -13.66
N GLU A 285 0.35 -6.62 -13.16
CA GLU A 285 -0.82 -6.44 -12.29
C GLU A 285 -0.47 -5.70 -10.99
N ASP A 286 0.60 -6.09 -10.30
CA ASP A 286 1.02 -5.43 -9.06
C ASP A 286 1.28 -3.93 -9.27
N VAL A 287 1.95 -3.60 -10.38
CA VAL A 287 2.27 -2.21 -10.75
C VAL A 287 1.00 -1.44 -11.12
N GLU A 288 0.06 -2.08 -11.81
CA GLU A 288 -1.24 -1.48 -12.14
C GLU A 288 -2.08 -1.21 -10.88
N LEU A 289 -2.15 -2.16 -9.96
CA LEU A 289 -2.85 -2.00 -8.66
C LEU A 289 -2.25 -0.89 -7.81
N SER A 290 -0.93 -0.70 -7.88
CA SER A 290 -0.23 0.41 -7.22
C SER A 290 -0.46 1.76 -7.91
N GLY A 291 -1.01 1.76 -9.12
CA GLY A 291 -1.24 2.92 -9.97
C GLY A 291 -0.01 3.36 -10.77
N GLY A 292 1.18 2.85 -10.47
CA GLY A 292 2.43 3.20 -11.14
C GLY A 292 3.64 3.03 -10.22
N ALA A 293 4.83 3.39 -10.71
CA ALA A 293 6.07 3.24 -9.97
C ALA A 293 7.14 4.22 -10.47
N MET A 294 7.96 4.75 -9.56
CA MET A 294 9.08 5.62 -9.96
C MET A 294 10.17 4.81 -10.65
N ASP A 295 10.56 3.68 -10.07
CA ASP A 295 11.59 2.78 -10.59
C ASP A 295 11.18 1.33 -10.30
N VAL A 296 10.87 0.57 -11.34
CA VAL A 296 10.42 -0.82 -11.26
C VAL A 296 11.07 -1.64 -12.35
N VAL A 297 11.29 -2.92 -12.06
CA VAL A 297 11.70 -3.93 -13.04
C VAL A 297 10.51 -4.85 -13.29
N VAL A 298 10.16 -5.02 -14.56
CA VAL A 298 9.11 -5.95 -15.00
C VAL A 298 9.66 -6.88 -16.06
N ARG A 299 9.09 -8.09 -16.15
CA ARG A 299 9.43 -9.08 -17.18
C ARG A 299 8.16 -9.43 -17.92
N GLY A 300 8.24 -9.45 -19.24
CA GLY A 300 7.09 -9.84 -20.06
C GLY A 300 7.48 -10.08 -21.51
N THR A 301 6.52 -10.58 -22.26
CA THR A 301 6.63 -10.82 -23.70
C THR A 301 6.12 -9.62 -24.46
N MET A 302 6.88 -9.19 -25.46
CA MET A 302 6.48 -8.12 -26.36
C MET A 302 5.44 -8.65 -27.35
N VAL A 303 4.18 -8.23 -27.19
CA VAL A 303 3.05 -8.72 -27.99
C VAL A 303 2.69 -7.81 -29.16
N ASP A 304 3.14 -6.56 -29.15
CA ASP A 304 2.85 -5.58 -30.21
C ASP A 304 3.93 -4.49 -30.26
N VAL A 305 4.25 -4.00 -31.45
CA VAL A 305 5.04 -2.78 -31.69
C VAL A 305 4.15 -1.80 -32.43
N ARG A 306 3.73 -0.75 -31.72
CA ARG A 306 2.68 0.17 -32.15
C ARG A 306 3.17 1.17 -33.20
N GLU A 307 2.20 1.77 -33.89
CA GLU A 307 2.43 2.91 -34.77
C GLU A 307 3.17 4.07 -34.08
N GLY A 308 4.01 4.72 -34.88
CA GLY A 308 4.90 5.77 -34.41
C GLY A 308 6.13 5.23 -33.66
N SER A 309 6.45 3.95 -33.78
CA SER A 309 7.76 3.37 -33.48
C SER A 309 8.73 3.55 -34.66
N GLY A 310 10.02 3.30 -34.43
CA GLY A 310 11.07 3.47 -35.43
C GLY A 310 11.59 4.90 -35.50
N LEU A 311 11.94 5.34 -36.72
CA LEU A 311 12.44 6.69 -36.99
C LEU A 311 11.30 7.70 -36.92
N VAL A 312 11.41 8.67 -36.02
CA VAL A 312 10.41 9.72 -35.82
C VAL A 312 11.03 11.10 -35.89
N MET A 313 10.26 12.08 -36.38
CA MET A 313 10.68 13.47 -36.40
C MET A 313 10.15 14.20 -35.17
N ARG A 314 10.99 14.99 -34.49
CA ARG A 314 10.57 15.83 -33.36
C ARG A 314 10.63 17.30 -33.67
N CYS A 315 9.74 18.05 -33.03
CA CYS A 315 9.81 19.51 -33.02
C CYS A 315 11.11 19.94 -32.31
N PRO A 316 11.92 20.83 -32.91
CA PRO A 316 13.13 21.34 -32.27
C PRO A 316 12.85 22.09 -30.97
N ASP A 317 11.68 22.76 -30.88
CA ASP A 317 11.37 23.63 -29.74
C ASP A 317 10.74 22.88 -28.55
N CYS A 318 9.84 21.91 -28.80
CA CYS A 318 9.13 21.19 -27.72
C CYS A 318 9.34 19.69 -27.69
N ARG A 319 10.17 19.14 -28.59
CA ARG A 319 10.51 17.71 -28.68
C ARG A 319 9.31 16.76 -28.87
N ARG A 320 8.10 17.27 -29.12
CA ARG A 320 6.95 16.44 -29.50
C ARG A 320 7.16 15.87 -30.89
N VAL A 321 6.71 14.64 -31.10
CA VAL A 321 6.75 14.00 -32.43
C VAL A 321 5.82 14.73 -33.39
N LEU A 322 6.35 14.97 -34.60
CA LEU A 322 5.69 15.68 -35.67
C LEU A 322 4.78 14.72 -36.44
N GLN A 323 3.67 15.25 -36.95
CA GLN A 323 2.82 14.56 -37.91
C GLN A 323 2.89 15.34 -39.22
N LYS A 324 3.38 14.70 -40.30
CA LYS A 324 3.56 15.34 -41.62
C LYS A 324 4.31 16.68 -41.51
N SER A 325 5.45 16.68 -40.81
CA SER A 325 6.30 17.85 -40.54
C SER A 325 5.62 19.02 -39.81
N THR A 326 4.53 18.75 -39.09
CA THR A 326 3.77 19.75 -38.34
C THR A 326 3.74 19.40 -36.85
N CYS A 327 4.13 20.36 -36.02
CA CYS A 327 3.98 20.34 -34.58
C CYS A 327 2.60 20.88 -34.20
N ARG A 328 1.92 20.23 -33.24
CA ARG A 328 0.61 20.68 -32.74
C ARG A 328 0.65 22.04 -32.03
N VAL A 329 1.83 22.48 -31.58
CA VAL A 329 2.00 23.75 -30.84
C VAL A 329 2.65 24.83 -31.70
N HIS A 330 3.71 24.48 -32.43
CA HIS A 330 4.52 25.45 -33.18
C HIS A 330 4.26 25.43 -34.70
N GLY A 331 3.27 24.67 -35.15
CA GLY A 331 2.92 24.57 -36.57
C GLY A 331 4.00 23.88 -37.40
N LYS A 332 4.20 24.33 -38.64
CA LYS A 332 5.20 23.73 -39.54
C LYS A 332 6.61 24.05 -39.05
N VAL A 333 7.39 23.00 -38.80
CA VAL A 333 8.78 23.11 -38.33
C VAL A 333 9.65 22.10 -39.07
N LYS A 334 10.95 22.41 -39.23
CA LYS A 334 11.92 21.42 -39.70
C LYS A 334 12.25 20.49 -38.53
N GLY A 335 11.79 19.24 -38.62
CA GLY A 335 12.00 18.27 -37.56
C GLY A 335 13.46 17.87 -37.40
N ILE A 336 13.77 17.35 -36.21
CA ILE A 336 15.01 16.65 -35.90
C ILE A 336 14.72 15.15 -35.80
N ASP A 337 15.59 14.34 -36.37
CA ASP A 337 15.48 12.88 -36.32
C ASP A 337 15.60 12.38 -34.86
N ASP A 338 14.82 11.36 -34.53
CA ASP A 338 14.87 10.64 -33.26
C ASP A 338 14.44 9.17 -33.47
N LEU A 339 14.80 8.30 -32.53
CA LEU A 339 14.31 6.92 -32.51
C LEU A 339 13.49 6.67 -31.25
N ARG A 340 12.45 5.84 -31.40
CA ARG A 340 11.73 5.29 -30.25
C ARG A 340 11.02 3.99 -30.64
N ILE A 341 10.75 3.14 -29.66
CA ILE A 341 9.80 2.05 -29.79
C ILE A 341 8.63 2.30 -28.84
N LYS A 342 7.40 2.16 -29.35
CA LYS A 342 6.20 2.03 -28.55
C LYS A 342 5.72 0.59 -28.68
N ALA A 343 5.57 -0.12 -27.57
CA ALA A 343 5.19 -1.52 -27.59
C ALA A 343 4.19 -1.86 -26.50
N ILE A 344 3.68 -3.09 -26.55
CA ILE A 344 2.91 -3.69 -25.47
C ILE A 344 3.67 -4.88 -24.91
N LEU A 345 3.85 -4.85 -23.60
CA LEU A 345 4.46 -5.91 -22.82
C LEU A 345 3.35 -6.63 -22.06
N ASP A 346 3.39 -7.96 -22.04
CA ASP A 346 2.41 -8.81 -21.39
C ASP A 346 3.13 -9.89 -20.58
N ASP A 347 2.76 -10.08 -19.32
CA ASP A 347 3.37 -11.07 -18.43
C ASP A 347 2.38 -12.18 -17.99
N GLY A 348 1.18 -12.20 -18.57
CA GLY A 348 0.09 -13.10 -18.20
C GLY A 348 -0.76 -12.63 -17.01
N THR A 349 -0.30 -11.64 -16.23
CA THR A 349 -1.09 -11.03 -15.14
C THR A 349 -1.80 -9.75 -15.60
N SER A 350 -1.12 -8.94 -16.42
CA SER A 350 -1.69 -7.77 -17.08
C SER A 350 -0.89 -7.44 -18.35
N SER A 351 -1.26 -6.35 -19.03
CA SER A 351 -0.54 -5.81 -20.18
C SER A 351 -0.24 -4.33 -19.99
N MET A 352 0.92 -3.87 -20.45
CA MET A 352 1.39 -2.51 -20.22
C MET A 352 2.00 -1.89 -21.47
N SER A 353 1.70 -0.61 -21.71
CA SER A 353 2.37 0.14 -22.78
C SER A 353 3.80 0.48 -22.38
N VAL A 354 4.77 0.14 -23.22
CA VAL A 354 6.18 0.46 -23.00
C VAL A 354 6.67 1.46 -24.05
N VAL A 355 7.38 2.48 -23.61
CA VAL A 355 8.06 3.45 -24.47
C VAL A 355 9.56 3.35 -24.23
N ILE A 356 10.28 2.99 -25.28
CA ILE A 356 11.74 2.84 -25.29
C ILE A 356 12.33 4.00 -26.09
N GLY A 357 13.25 4.73 -25.46
CA GLY A 357 13.90 5.92 -26.05
C GLY A 357 14.93 5.58 -27.13
N LYS A 358 15.59 6.62 -27.66
CA LYS A 358 16.55 6.51 -28.75
C LYS A 358 17.68 5.54 -28.43
N GLU A 359 18.37 5.77 -27.32
CA GLU A 359 19.60 5.04 -26.96
C GLU A 359 19.32 3.54 -26.80
N LEU A 360 18.22 3.19 -26.13
CA LEU A 360 17.78 1.81 -25.97
C LEU A 360 17.25 1.20 -27.29
N THR A 361 16.64 2.01 -28.16
CA THR A 361 16.21 1.56 -29.49
C THR A 361 17.43 1.21 -30.35
N GLU A 362 18.46 2.05 -30.35
CA GLU A 362 19.73 1.79 -31.04
C GLU A 362 20.38 0.51 -30.52
N GLN A 363 20.37 0.29 -29.20
CA GLN A 363 20.88 -0.93 -28.56
C GLN A 363 20.08 -2.18 -28.96
N LEU A 364 18.76 -2.15 -28.83
CA LEU A 364 17.90 -3.32 -29.10
C LEU A 364 17.88 -3.70 -30.58
N LEU A 365 17.94 -2.71 -31.47
CA LEU A 365 17.96 -2.93 -32.90
C LEU A 365 19.38 -3.08 -33.45
N ASN A 366 20.42 -2.79 -32.65
CA ASN A 366 21.81 -2.78 -33.07
C ASN A 366 22.04 -1.95 -34.35
N ILE A 367 21.50 -0.72 -34.36
CA ILE A 367 21.66 0.26 -35.44
C ILE A 367 21.85 1.67 -34.85
N SER A 368 22.53 2.56 -35.57
CA SER A 368 22.55 3.99 -35.23
C SER A 368 21.37 4.75 -35.85
N ILE A 369 21.10 5.97 -35.36
CA ILE A 369 20.12 6.87 -35.99
C ILE A 369 20.48 7.23 -37.43
N GLU A 370 21.76 7.38 -37.77
CA GLU A 370 22.20 7.64 -39.13
C GLU A 370 21.92 6.45 -40.05
N GLU A 371 22.11 5.23 -39.54
CA GLU A 371 21.75 4.00 -40.26
C GLU A 371 20.23 3.90 -40.43
N ALA A 372 19.45 4.23 -39.40
CA ALA A 372 17.99 4.27 -39.50
C ALA A 372 17.48 5.27 -40.57
N VAL A 373 18.08 6.46 -40.65
CA VAL A 373 17.80 7.44 -41.71
C VAL A 373 18.18 6.90 -43.08
N LYS A 374 19.32 6.21 -43.17
CA LYS A 374 19.78 5.60 -44.42
C LYS A 374 18.83 4.49 -44.89
N ILE A 375 18.44 3.58 -44.01
CA ILE A 375 17.52 2.46 -44.31
C ILE A 375 16.19 2.98 -44.85
N THR A 376 15.58 3.92 -44.14
CA THR A 376 14.30 4.51 -44.57
C THR A 376 14.39 5.26 -45.91
N THR A 377 15.53 5.89 -46.19
CA THR A 377 15.77 6.61 -47.45
C THR A 377 16.04 5.67 -48.63
N ASP A 378 16.91 4.68 -48.44
CA ASP A 378 17.33 3.73 -49.48
C ASP A 378 16.16 2.83 -49.90
N GLU A 379 15.36 2.37 -48.94
CA GLU A 379 14.18 1.53 -49.18
C GLU A 379 12.94 2.35 -49.59
N ARG A 380 12.99 3.68 -49.43
CA ARG A 380 11.84 4.59 -49.60
C ARG A 380 10.62 4.17 -48.77
N ASN A 381 10.86 3.55 -47.62
CA ASN A 381 9.84 3.11 -46.68
C ASN A 381 10.03 3.84 -45.33
N PRO A 382 9.15 4.79 -44.97
CA PRO A 382 9.19 5.46 -43.67
C PRO A 382 9.04 4.51 -42.47
N GLU A 383 8.42 3.34 -42.67
CA GLU A 383 8.14 2.37 -41.62
C GLU A 383 9.22 1.28 -41.50
N ALA A 384 10.27 1.29 -42.32
CA ALA A 384 11.29 0.22 -42.37
C ALA A 384 11.91 -0.08 -40.99
N VAL A 385 12.15 0.95 -40.17
CA VAL A 385 12.71 0.77 -38.82
C VAL A 385 11.68 0.23 -37.83
N LYS A 386 10.39 0.55 -38.03
CA LYS A 386 9.29 -0.06 -37.25
C LYS A 386 9.17 -1.54 -37.59
N GLU A 387 9.17 -1.89 -38.87
CA GLU A 387 9.12 -3.28 -39.34
C GLU A 387 10.31 -4.09 -38.80
N MET A 388 11.51 -3.53 -38.81
CA MET A 388 12.68 -4.14 -38.17
C MET A 388 12.49 -4.35 -36.66
N ALA A 389 11.89 -3.37 -35.97
CA ALA A 389 11.59 -3.49 -34.55
C ALA A 389 10.55 -4.55 -34.26
N GLU A 390 9.50 -4.66 -35.09
CA GLU A 390 8.51 -5.74 -35.03
C GLU A 390 9.18 -7.09 -35.18
N GLU A 391 10.00 -7.30 -36.22
CA GLU A 391 10.68 -8.57 -36.47
C GLU A 391 11.59 -8.99 -35.31
N LYS A 392 12.34 -8.04 -34.73
CA LYS A 392 13.29 -8.33 -33.65
C LYS A 392 12.64 -8.51 -32.29
N LEU A 393 11.57 -7.78 -31.98
CA LEU A 393 11.00 -7.70 -30.64
C LEU A 393 9.76 -8.56 -30.47
N PHE A 394 8.95 -8.75 -31.51
CA PHE A 394 7.71 -9.51 -31.39
C PHE A 394 7.94 -10.91 -30.84
N ALA A 395 7.11 -11.32 -29.89
CA ALA A 395 7.17 -12.59 -29.17
C ALA A 395 8.50 -12.85 -28.42
N ARG A 396 9.31 -11.82 -28.18
CA ARG A 396 10.50 -11.91 -27.33
C ARG A 396 10.17 -11.50 -25.90
N THR A 397 10.73 -12.23 -24.95
CA THR A 397 10.67 -11.87 -23.53
C THR A 397 11.77 -10.86 -23.22
N LEU A 398 11.36 -9.74 -22.63
CA LEU A 398 12.26 -8.67 -22.21
C LEU A 398 12.13 -8.46 -20.70
N GLU A 399 13.25 -8.12 -20.08
CA GLU A 399 13.26 -7.46 -18.78
C GLU A 399 13.41 -5.96 -19.02
N VAL A 400 12.49 -5.17 -18.47
CA VAL A 400 12.43 -3.73 -18.68
C VAL A 400 12.43 -3.04 -17.32
N ARG A 401 13.39 -2.12 -17.13
CA ARG A 401 13.43 -1.25 -15.95
C ARG A 401 13.02 0.16 -16.34
N GLY A 402 12.14 0.76 -15.57
CA GLY A 402 11.73 2.12 -15.86
C GLY A 402 10.75 2.72 -14.88
N MET A 403 10.24 3.88 -15.28
CA MET A 403 9.20 4.62 -14.54
C MET A 403 7.85 4.32 -15.18
N VAL A 404 6.86 3.96 -14.37
CA VAL A 404 5.49 3.71 -14.80
C VAL A 404 4.59 4.86 -14.38
N ARG A 405 3.93 5.47 -15.36
CA ARG A 405 2.94 6.53 -15.15
C ARG A 405 1.59 6.04 -15.66
N SER A 406 0.55 6.35 -14.93
CA SER A 406 -0.82 6.09 -15.38
C SER A 406 -1.51 7.38 -15.77
N ASP A 407 -2.23 7.32 -16.87
CA ASP A 407 -3.18 8.33 -17.32
C ASP A 407 -4.52 7.67 -17.65
N ASP A 408 -5.42 8.39 -18.32
CA ASP A 408 -6.75 7.89 -18.67
C ASP A 408 -6.73 6.66 -19.60
N PHE A 409 -5.56 6.30 -20.17
CA PHE A 409 -5.37 5.15 -21.06
C PHE A 409 -4.66 3.97 -20.40
N GLY A 410 -4.42 4.03 -19.08
CA GLY A 410 -3.76 2.98 -18.30
C GLY A 410 -2.27 3.22 -18.04
N PRO A 411 -1.57 2.25 -17.45
CA PRO A 411 -0.16 2.37 -17.11
C PRO A 411 0.74 2.34 -18.35
N MET A 412 1.71 3.25 -18.36
CA MET A 412 2.75 3.36 -19.37
C MET A 412 4.13 3.38 -18.73
N LEU A 413 4.95 2.40 -19.08
CA LEU A 413 6.35 2.29 -18.68
C LEU A 413 7.23 3.08 -19.65
N ILE A 414 8.00 4.02 -19.12
CA ILE A 414 9.08 4.71 -19.84
C ILE A 414 10.40 4.03 -19.46
N ALA A 415 10.96 3.28 -20.40
CA ALA A 415 12.12 2.43 -20.18
C ALA A 415 13.39 3.28 -19.97
N ARG A 416 14.16 2.90 -18.95
CA ARG A 416 15.53 3.40 -18.70
C ARG A 416 16.58 2.34 -19.00
N ASP A 417 16.19 1.07 -18.87
CA ASP A 417 16.96 -0.08 -19.31
C ASP A 417 16.02 -1.14 -19.89
N ALA A 418 16.51 -1.89 -20.87
CA ALA A 418 15.76 -2.95 -21.53
C ALA A 418 16.73 -4.00 -22.10
N ARG A 419 16.51 -5.26 -21.76
CA ARG A 419 17.33 -6.38 -22.26
C ARG A 419 16.48 -7.58 -22.62
N PHE A 420 16.91 -8.31 -23.65
CA PHE A 420 16.36 -9.62 -23.94
C PHE A 420 16.62 -10.56 -22.77
N LEU A 421 15.58 -11.28 -22.36
CA LEU A 421 15.69 -12.33 -21.37
C LEU A 421 15.73 -13.66 -22.11
N GLU A 422 16.86 -14.35 -22.05
CA GLU A 422 16.94 -15.74 -22.48
C GLU A 422 16.38 -16.61 -21.35
N THR A 423 15.18 -17.15 -21.57
CA THR A 423 14.56 -18.09 -20.63
C THR A 423 15.05 -19.50 -20.91
N ASP A 424 15.68 -20.15 -19.93
CA ASP A 424 15.88 -21.59 -19.98
C ASP A 424 14.52 -22.28 -19.75
N VAL A 425 13.91 -22.70 -20.86
CA VAL A 425 12.59 -23.34 -20.87
C VAL A 425 12.53 -24.57 -19.95
N ARG A 426 13.65 -25.28 -19.76
CA ARG A 426 13.67 -26.46 -18.87
C ARG A 426 13.66 -26.05 -17.41
N GLU A 427 14.47 -25.06 -17.04
CA GLU A 427 14.52 -24.57 -15.66
C GLU A 427 13.17 -23.95 -15.27
N GLU A 428 12.62 -23.12 -16.14
CA GLU A 428 11.33 -22.47 -15.89
C GLU A 428 10.19 -23.49 -15.83
N GLY A 429 10.20 -24.49 -16.72
CA GLY A 429 9.26 -25.60 -16.67
C GLY A 429 9.36 -26.42 -15.38
N ALA A 430 10.56 -26.60 -14.83
CA ALA A 430 10.76 -27.30 -13.56
C ALA A 430 10.27 -26.48 -12.36
N LYS A 431 10.50 -25.16 -12.35
CA LYS A 431 9.94 -24.25 -11.33
C LYS A 431 8.42 -24.28 -11.34
N LEU A 432 7.81 -24.10 -12.51
CA LEU A 432 6.37 -24.15 -12.67
C LEU A 432 5.79 -25.49 -12.21
N LEU A 433 6.44 -26.62 -12.54
CA LEU A 433 6.02 -27.94 -12.07
C LEU A 433 6.06 -28.02 -10.54
N THR A 434 7.12 -27.50 -9.91
CA THR A 434 7.28 -27.50 -8.45
C THR A 434 6.17 -26.69 -7.78
N GLU A 435 5.86 -25.50 -8.31
CA GLU A 435 4.76 -24.65 -7.83
C GLU A 435 3.40 -25.34 -8.00
N MET A 436 3.14 -25.97 -9.15
CA MET A 436 1.89 -26.69 -9.42
C MET A 436 1.72 -27.92 -8.51
N GLU A 437 2.81 -28.59 -8.15
CA GLU A 437 2.80 -29.74 -7.25
C GLU A 437 2.74 -29.34 -5.75
N GLY A 438 2.83 -28.05 -5.43
CA GLY A 438 2.66 -27.52 -4.09
C GLY A 438 3.88 -27.70 -3.17
N PHE A 439 5.08 -27.90 -3.74
CA PHE A 439 6.33 -27.94 -2.98
C PHE A 439 6.87 -26.52 -2.79
N ASN A 440 6.27 -25.73 -1.89
CA ASN A 440 6.79 -24.42 -1.48
C ASN A 440 7.58 -24.49 -0.18
#